data_AF-A0A3M1DQ69-F1
#
_entry.id   AF-A0A3M1DQ69-F1
#
_cell.length_a   1.000
_cell.length_b   1.000
_cell.length_c   1.000
_cell.angle_alpha   90.00
_cell.angle_beta   90.00
_cell.angle_gamma   90.00
#
_symmetry.space_group_name_H-M   'P 1'
#
loop_
_entity.id
_entity.type
_entity.pdbx_description
1 polymer ?
#
loop_
_entity_poly.entity_id
_entity_poly.type
_entity_poly.pdbx_seq_one_letter_code
_entity_poly.pdbx_strand_id
1 'polypeptide(L)' 'GVELLGLAPDEVWMVGDDIRGDVGGAQAAGLHGILVRTGKFRPADLEQGIEPDLVIDSIASLPDVWTGLNC' A
#
# COMPACT_ATOMS: atom_id res chain seq x y z
N GLY A 1 -4.56 14.08 -8.81
CA GLY A 1 -4.30 12.89 -7.98
C GLY A 1 -3.46 11.92 -8.77
N VAL A 2 -3.79 10.63 -8.75
CA VAL A 2 -3.10 9.60 -9.56
C VAL A 2 -3.17 9.89 -11.06
N GLU A 3 -4.18 10.66 -11.52
CA GLU A 3 -4.32 11.01 -12.95
C GLU A 3 -3.10 11.74 -13.53
N LEU A 4 -2.31 12.41 -12.69
CA LEU A 4 -1.07 13.09 -13.12
C LEU A 4 0.03 12.12 -13.57
N LEU A 5 -0.07 10.85 -13.18
CA LEU A 5 0.87 9.81 -13.60
C LEU A 5 0.57 9.31 -15.03
N GLY A 6 -0.63 9.57 -15.55
CA GLY A 6 -1.05 9.07 -16.87
C GLY A 6 -1.18 7.54 -16.96
N LEU A 7 -1.35 6.87 -15.82
CA LEU A 7 -1.48 5.42 -15.69
C LEU A 7 -2.92 5.04 -15.31
N ALA A 8 -3.31 3.80 -15.60
CA ALA A 8 -4.54 3.24 -15.07
C ALA A 8 -4.40 3.02 -13.55
N PRO A 9 -5.49 3.12 -12.76
CA PRO A 9 -5.43 2.97 -11.31
C PRO A 9 -4.77 1.66 -10.84
N ASP A 10 -5.05 0.55 -11.53
CA ASP A 10 -4.52 -0.79 -11.26
C ASP A 10 -3.04 -0.95 -11.62
N GLU A 11 -2.44 0.03 -12.31
CA GLU A 11 -1.00 0.09 -12.55
C GLU A 11 -0.23 0.85 -11.44
N VAL A 12 -0.95 1.38 -10.44
CA VAL A 12 -0.36 2.23 -9.39
C VAL A 12 -0.47 1.59 -8.01
N TRP A 13 0.65 1.65 -7.28
CA TRP A 13 0.75 1.19 -5.89
C TRP A 13 0.89 2.38 -4.95
N MET A 14 -0.02 2.47 -3.97
CA MET A 14 0.12 3.37 -2.82
C MET A 14 0.90 2.66 -1.72
N VAL A 15 1.93 3.32 -1.18
CA VAL A 15 2.72 2.83 -0.05
C VAL A 15 2.53 3.79 1.11
N GLY A 16 2.05 3.29 2.25
CA GLY A 16 1.73 4.15 3.39
C GLY A 16 1.69 3.44 4.74
N ASP A 17 1.61 4.21 5.81
CA ASP A 17 1.60 3.74 7.19
C ASP A 17 0.22 3.76 7.86
N ASP A 18 -0.80 4.29 7.18
CA ASP A 18 -2.18 4.35 7.64
C ASP A 18 -3.06 3.35 6.87
N ILE A 19 -3.59 2.34 7.57
CA ILE A 19 -4.45 1.31 6.97
C ILE A 19 -5.72 1.88 6.34
N ARG A 20 -6.30 2.95 6.89
CA ARG A 20 -7.55 3.52 6.37
C ARG A 20 -7.26 4.58 5.31
N GLY A 21 -6.38 5.52 5.67
CA GLY A 21 -6.09 6.69 4.84
C GLY A 21 -5.33 6.32 3.57
N ASP A 22 -4.25 5.55 3.72
CA ASP A 22 -3.36 5.23 2.60
C ASP A 22 -3.84 3.98 1.87
N VAL A 23 -3.99 2.86 2.58
CA VAL A 23 -4.34 1.57 1.95
C VAL A 23 -5.81 1.51 1.55
N GLY A 24 -6.73 1.67 2.50
CA GLY A 24 -8.16 1.62 2.22
C GLY A 24 -8.61 2.69 1.23
N GLY A 25 -8.06 3.89 1.34
CA GLY A 25 -8.29 4.98 0.39
C GLY A 25 -7.80 4.65 -1.02
N ALA A 26 -6.60 4.07 -1.16
CA ALA A 26 -6.05 3.65 -2.45
C ALA A 26 -6.89 2.55 -3.09
N GLN A 27 -7.23 1.51 -2.34
CA GLN A 27 -8.04 0.39 -2.83
C GLN A 27 -9.44 0.84 -3.25
N ALA A 28 -10.07 1.76 -2.50
CA ALA A 28 -11.35 2.35 -2.87
C ALA A 28 -11.28 3.16 -4.18
N ALA A 29 -10.09 3.68 -4.53
CA ALA A 29 -9.83 4.38 -5.79
C ALA A 29 -9.33 3.45 -6.92
N GLY A 30 -9.25 2.13 -6.68
CA GLY A 30 -8.83 1.12 -7.66
C GLY A 30 -7.32 0.92 -7.77
N LEU A 31 -6.54 1.46 -6.84
CA LEU A 31 -5.08 1.26 -6.75
C LEU A 31 -4.76 0.04 -5.88
N HIS A 32 -3.53 -0.47 -6.01
CA HIS A 32 -2.97 -1.40 -5.03
C HIS A 32 -2.47 -0.67 -3.78
N GLY A 33 -2.49 -1.33 -2.62
CA GLY A 33 -2.06 -0.77 -1.33
C GLY A 33 -1.02 -1.62 -0.60
N ILE A 34 0.13 -1.02 -0.29
CA ILE A 34 1.17 -1.58 0.58
C ILE A 34 1.15 -0.87 1.92
N LEU A 35 0.99 -1.62 3.00
CA LEU A 35 1.13 -1.12 4.36
C LEU A 35 2.57 -1.30 4.85
N VAL A 36 3.20 -0.22 5.32
CA VAL A 36 4.50 -0.30 6.00
C VAL A 36 4.33 -0.28 7.52
N ARG A 37 5.11 -1.09 8.26
CA ARG A 37 5.06 -1.14 9.73
C ARG A 37 5.91 -0.06 10.43
N THR A 38 6.09 1.09 9.78
CA THR A 38 6.72 2.29 10.33
C THR A 38 5.68 3.37 10.64
N GLY A 39 6.07 4.44 11.33
CA GLY A 39 5.21 5.63 11.49
C GLY A 39 3.95 5.40 12.34
N LYS A 40 2.78 5.71 11.77
CA LYS A 40 1.46 5.64 12.40
C LYS A 40 0.97 4.23 12.63
N PHE A 41 1.47 3.25 11.86
CA PHE A 41 1.06 1.86 11.94
C PHE A 41 1.00 1.34 13.38
N ARG A 42 -0.06 0.61 13.69
CA ARG A 42 -0.22 -0.19 14.91
C ARG A 42 -0.67 -1.61 14.54
N PRO A 43 -0.24 -2.66 15.27
CA PRO A 43 -0.68 -4.03 14.99
C PRO A 43 -2.20 -4.23 14.89
N ALA A 44 -2.97 -3.51 15.70
CA ALA A 44 -4.44 -3.54 15.69
C ALA A 44 -5.06 -2.95 14.40
N ASP A 45 -4.29 -2.26 13.55
CA ASP A 45 -4.75 -1.77 12.26
C ASP A 45 -5.15 -2.91 11.32
N LEU A 46 -4.47 -4.07 11.42
CA LEU A 46 -4.78 -5.26 10.63
C LEU A 46 -6.12 -5.92 11.02
N GLU A 47 -6.73 -5.49 12.11
CA GLU A 47 -8.03 -6.00 12.59
C GLU A 47 -9.20 -5.15 12.07
N GLN A 48 -8.93 -4.09 11.30
CA GLN A 48 -9.94 -3.10 10.88
C GLN A 48 -10.76 -3.50 9.64
N GLY A 49 -10.55 -4.72 9.11
CA GLY A 49 -11.30 -5.25 7.96
C GLY A 49 -10.86 -4.71 6.60
N ILE A 50 -9.71 -4.04 6.54
CA ILE A 50 -9.03 -3.65 5.29
C ILE A 50 -7.84 -4.58 5.14
N GLU A 51 -7.74 -5.24 3.99
CA GLU A 51 -6.67 -6.19 3.70
C GLU A 51 -5.69 -5.56 2.69
N PRO A 52 -4.49 -5.15 3.11
CA PRO A 52 -3.47 -4.64 2.20
C PRO A 52 -3.03 -5.71 1.20
N ASP A 53 -2.71 -5.31 -0.03
CA ASP A 53 -2.12 -6.20 -1.04
C ASP A 53 -0.75 -6.72 -0.59
N LEU A 54 -0.01 -5.91 0.18
CA LEU A 54 1.25 -6.31 0.79
C LEU A 54 1.47 -5.59 2.13
N VAL A 55 2.14 -6.27 3.07
CA VAL A 55 2.63 -5.65 4.31
C VAL A 55 4.15 -5.86 4.42
N ILE A 56 4.90 -4.76 4.59
CA ILE A 56 6.35 -4.79 4.76
C ILE A 56 6.78 -4.01 6.01
N ASP A 57 7.96 -4.31 6.55
CA ASP A 57 8.39 -3.66 7.80
C ASP A 57 8.74 -2.19 7.62
N SER A 58 9.29 -1.82 6.45
CA SER A 58 9.70 -0.46 6.10
C SER A 58 9.71 -0.29 4.59
N ILE A 59 9.60 0.96 4.11
CA ILE A 59 9.83 1.28 2.70
C ILE A 59 11.22 0.85 2.21
N ALA A 60 12.20 0.74 3.11
CA ALA A 60 13.53 0.22 2.79
C ALA A 60 13.51 -1.24 2.32
N SER A 61 12.48 -2.01 2.68
CA SER A 61 12.29 -3.40 2.24
C SER A 61 11.62 -3.51 0.87
N LEU A 62 11.16 -2.39 0.29
CA LEU A 62 10.46 -2.38 -0.98
C LEU A 62 11.28 -2.96 -2.13
N PRO A 63 12.59 -2.65 -2.30
CA PRO A 63 13.38 -3.25 -3.38
C PRO A 63 13.44 -4.79 -3.32
N ASP A 64 13.52 -5.36 -2.12
CA ASP A 64 13.62 -6.81 -1.93
C ASP A 64 12.33 -7.52 -2.36
N VAL A 65 11.17 -6.97 -1.97
CA VAL A 65 9.87 -7.54 -2.33
C VAL A 65 9.49 -7.26 -3.78
N TRP A 66 9.89 -6.10 -4.33
CA TRP A 66 9.55 -5.70 -5.69
C TRP A 66 10.17 -6.61 -6.73
N THR A 67 11.39 -7.11 -6.48
CA THR A 67 12.03 -8.09 -7.37
C THR A 67 11.37 -9.48 -7.33
N GLY A 68 10.63 -9.78 -6.27
CA GLY A 68 9.85 -11.02 -6.13
C GLY A 68 8.41 -10.93 -6.65
N LEU A 69 7.90 -9.72 -6.85
CA LEU A 69 6.64 -9.46 -7.53
C LEU A 69 6.92 -9.53 -9.04
N ASN A 70 6.65 -10.67 -9.67
CA ASN A 70 6.73 -10.82 -11.13
C ASN A 70 5.61 -10.01 -11.81
N CYS A 71 5.76 -8.69 -11.82
CA CYS A 71 5.00 -7.76 -12.66
C CYS A 71 5.58 -7.77 -14.09
#